data_AF-A0A9P6KB01-F1
#
_entry.id   AF-A0A9P6KB01-F1
#
_cell.length_a   1.000
_cell.length_b   1.000
_cell.length_c   1.000
_cell.angle_alpha   90.00
_cell.angle_beta   90.00
_cell.angle_gamma   90.00
#
_symmetry.space_group_name_H-M   'P 1'
#
loop_
_entity.id
_entity.type
_entity.pdbx_description
1 polymer ?
#
loop_
_entity_poly.entity_id
_entity_poly.type
_entity_poly.pdbx_seq_one_letter_code
_entity_poly.pdbx_strand_id
1 'polypeptide(L)'
;MDSLSALFTTLGASQVLEQLKSLHAGQPYLLPLLALSPVVLTSLLRYATLSPVVLNHSKKPVSIRVPCPDTGKVQQQDLIEYLRTKCPSLFDSNRAVYKPTLWMTNGHLQTAAAAYMDFEHTYVIDYERELLKMPDGGTVSIDWAPSFKKMPADDRPTLVLLHGLTGGSHESYIRALVETMNRDYGVRCVVFNARACANTELTSPQLYCGSWTDDLRLVVKHIQAKLPNAKLMSCGFSLGSNILMNYMGEEGDKCAFIGAMS
;
A
#
# COMPACT_ATOMS: atom_id res chain seq x y z
N MET A 1 -28.99 27.77 -17.26
CA MET A 1 -28.90 27.13 -15.92
C MET A 1 -30.12 27.44 -15.05
N ASP A 2 -30.91 28.48 -15.35
CA ASP A 2 -32.07 28.88 -14.52
C ASP A 2 -33.40 28.13 -14.81
N SER A 3 -33.50 27.35 -15.89
CA SER A 3 -34.74 26.63 -16.23
C SER A 3 -34.87 25.24 -15.60
N LEU A 4 -33.77 24.63 -15.17
CA LEU A 4 -33.76 23.29 -14.56
C LEU A 4 -33.93 23.33 -13.04
N SER A 5 -33.43 24.35 -12.36
CA SER A 5 -33.63 24.49 -10.91
C SER A 5 -35.09 24.78 -10.57
N ALA A 6 -35.81 25.52 -11.43
CA ALA A 6 -37.23 25.83 -11.27
C ALA A 6 -38.17 24.61 -11.40
N LEU A 7 -37.74 23.57 -12.13
CA LEU A 7 -38.52 22.35 -12.32
C LEU A 7 -38.53 21.44 -11.08
N PHE A 8 -37.47 21.49 -10.27
CA PHE A 8 -37.34 20.69 -9.04
C PHE A 8 -37.98 21.36 -7.82
N THR A 9 -38.21 22.67 -7.83
CA THR A 9 -38.89 23.39 -6.75
C THR A 9 -40.42 23.34 -6.84
N THR A 10 -40.99 22.96 -7.99
CA THR A 10 -42.44 22.97 -8.23
C THR A 10 -43.11 21.59 -8.23
N LEU A 11 -42.36 20.50 -8.40
CA LEU A 11 -42.89 19.13 -8.43
C LEU A 11 -42.52 18.37 -7.16
N GLY A 12 -43.52 17.81 -6.48
CA GLY A 12 -43.30 16.95 -5.31
C GLY A 12 -42.54 15.67 -5.69
N ALA A 13 -41.79 15.10 -4.74
CA ALA A 13 -40.94 13.91 -4.98
C ALA A 13 -41.68 12.71 -5.62
N SER A 14 -42.98 12.57 -5.36
CA SER A 14 -43.84 11.53 -5.96
C SER A 14 -44.08 11.75 -7.45
N GLN A 15 -44.30 12.98 -7.90
CA GLN A 15 -44.50 13.32 -9.31
C GLN A 15 -43.22 13.19 -10.13
N VAL A 16 -42.07 13.52 -9.52
CA VAL A 16 -40.76 13.29 -10.14
C VAL A 16 -40.52 11.79 -10.34
N LEU A 17 -40.88 10.96 -9.36
CA LEU A 17 -40.73 9.51 -9.45
C LEU A 17 -41.62 8.89 -10.55
N GLU A 18 -42.87 9.33 -10.66
CA GLU A 18 -43.81 8.94 -11.71
C GLU A 18 -43.30 9.31 -13.11
N GLN A 19 -42.78 10.54 -13.28
CA GLN A 19 -42.19 10.98 -14.54
C GLN A 19 -40.94 10.18 -14.90
N LEU A 20 -40.07 9.85 -13.94
CA LEU A 20 -38.89 9.02 -14.18
C LEU A 20 -39.27 7.58 -14.57
N LYS A 21 -40.31 7.00 -13.96
CA LYS A 21 -40.83 5.68 -14.33
C LYS A 21 -41.43 5.68 -15.74
N SER A 22 -42.19 6.71 -16.09
CA SER A 22 -42.75 6.91 -17.43
C SER A 22 -41.65 7.05 -18.50
N LEU A 23 -40.60 7.82 -18.19
CA LEU A 23 -39.44 8.01 -19.06
C LEU A 23 -38.67 6.70 -19.29
N HIS A 24 -38.49 5.89 -18.23
CA HIS A 24 -37.84 4.57 -18.33
C HIS A 24 -38.65 3.58 -19.18
N ALA A 25 -39.98 3.59 -19.04
CA ALA A 25 -40.86 2.71 -19.81
C ALA A 25 -40.86 3.06 -21.32
N GLY A 26 -40.77 4.35 -21.66
CA GLY A 26 -40.74 4.81 -23.05
C GLY A 26 -39.36 4.68 -23.73
N GLN A 27 -38.27 4.87 -22.96
CA GLN A 27 -36.89 4.76 -23.45
C GLN A 27 -35.96 4.17 -22.38
N PRO A 28 -35.90 2.82 -22.27
CA PRO A 28 -35.20 2.15 -21.15
C PRO A 28 -33.69 2.44 -21.12
N TYR A 29 -33.10 2.81 -22.25
CA TYR A 29 -31.67 3.14 -22.36
C TYR A 29 -31.35 4.61 -22.03
N LEU A 30 -32.33 5.51 -22.04
CA LEU A 30 -32.11 6.95 -21.90
C LEU A 30 -31.65 7.33 -20.49
N LEU A 31 -32.22 6.72 -19.45
CA LEU A 31 -31.82 6.93 -18.05
C LEU A 31 -30.38 6.45 -17.76
N PRO A 32 -29.97 5.24 -18.17
CA PRO A 32 -28.57 4.81 -18.11
C PRO A 32 -27.62 5.73 -18.89
N LEU A 33 -27.99 6.18 -20.10
CA LEU A 33 -27.20 7.12 -20.90
C LEU A 33 -27.05 8.49 -20.23
N LEU A 34 -28.13 8.99 -19.61
CA LEU A 34 -28.12 10.24 -18.84
C LEU A 34 -27.39 10.11 -17.50
N ALA A 35 -27.29 8.91 -16.91
CA ALA A 35 -26.47 8.65 -15.73
C ALA A 35 -24.99 8.43 -16.08
N LEU A 36 -24.70 7.91 -17.28
CA LEU A 36 -23.36 7.78 -17.83
C LEU A 36 -22.75 9.15 -18.14
N SER A 37 -23.52 10.12 -18.63
CA SER A 37 -22.96 11.41 -19.08
C SER A 37 -22.29 12.25 -17.97
N PRO A 38 -22.82 12.38 -16.73
CA PRO A 38 -22.16 13.11 -15.66
C PRO A 38 -21.00 12.31 -15.07
N VAL A 39 -21.09 10.97 -15.00
CA VAL A 39 -20.00 10.12 -14.52
C VAL A 39 -18.83 10.14 -15.50
N VAL A 40 -19.10 10.03 -16.80
CA VAL A 40 -18.08 10.14 -17.87
C VAL A 40 -17.51 11.55 -17.92
N LEU A 41 -18.34 12.59 -17.86
CA LEU A 41 -17.87 13.98 -17.86
C LEU A 41 -17.04 14.32 -16.62
N THR A 42 -17.49 13.94 -15.41
CA THR A 42 -16.70 14.13 -14.18
C THR A 42 -15.42 13.30 -14.21
N SER A 43 -15.45 12.13 -14.84
CA SER A 43 -14.25 11.30 -14.99
C SER A 43 -13.24 11.89 -15.98
N LEU A 44 -13.71 12.43 -17.11
CA LEU A 44 -12.89 13.16 -18.07
C LEU A 44 -12.33 14.45 -17.46
N LEU A 45 -13.15 15.20 -16.72
CA LEU A 45 -12.73 16.40 -16.00
C LEU A 45 -11.69 16.05 -14.93
N ARG A 46 -11.89 14.99 -14.13
CA ARG A 46 -10.93 14.55 -13.10
C ARG A 46 -9.65 13.97 -13.68
N TYR A 47 -9.73 13.31 -14.83
CA TYR A 47 -8.55 12.84 -15.56
C TYR A 47 -7.76 14.01 -16.16
N ALA A 48 -8.47 15.04 -16.64
CA ALA A 48 -7.86 16.27 -17.14
C ALA A 48 -7.30 17.16 -16.02
N THR A 49 -7.91 17.16 -14.84
CA THR A 49 -7.37 17.82 -13.63
C THR A 49 -6.38 16.89 -12.94
N LEU A 50 -5.14 16.93 -13.41
CA LEU A 50 -3.97 16.42 -12.71
C LEU A 50 -4.10 16.65 -11.19
N SER A 51 -4.07 15.59 -10.38
CA SER A 51 -4.08 15.72 -8.92
C SER A 51 -2.64 15.84 -8.42
N PRO A 52 -2.15 17.06 -8.09
CA PRO A 52 -0.77 17.23 -7.66
C PRO A 52 -0.56 16.51 -6.32
N VAL A 53 0.58 15.82 -6.20
CA VAL A 53 1.03 15.24 -4.95
C VAL A 53 1.54 16.38 -4.07
N VAL A 54 0.91 16.54 -2.91
CA VAL A 54 1.32 17.51 -1.89
C VAL A 54 2.14 16.80 -0.83
N LEU A 55 3.43 17.15 -0.73
CA LEU A 55 4.32 16.58 0.27
C LEU A 55 4.18 17.36 1.58
N ASN A 56 3.52 16.74 2.56
CA ASN A 56 3.41 17.28 3.91
C ASN A 56 4.56 16.74 4.77
N HIS A 57 5.29 17.62 5.43
CA HIS A 57 6.37 17.24 6.34
C HIS A 57 6.45 18.18 7.55
N SER A 58 7.17 17.76 8.59
CA SER A 58 7.43 18.61 9.75
C SER A 58 8.11 19.91 9.33
N LYS A 59 7.73 21.03 9.95
CA LYS A 59 8.40 22.34 9.79
C LYS A 59 9.88 22.30 10.21
N LYS A 60 10.25 21.33 11.04
CA LYS A 60 11.62 21.03 11.45
C LYS A 60 11.91 19.57 11.09
N PRO A 61 12.38 19.29 9.87
CA PRO A 61 12.68 17.92 9.48
C PRO A 61 13.87 17.36 10.28
N VAL A 62 13.93 16.04 10.35
CA VAL A 62 15.04 15.35 11.01
C VAL A 62 16.29 15.43 10.12
N SER A 63 17.45 15.57 10.75
CA SER A 63 18.74 15.45 10.07
C SER A 63 19.17 13.98 10.03
N ILE A 64 19.50 13.50 8.84
CA ILE A 64 19.99 12.15 8.60
C ILE A 64 21.49 12.15 8.31
N ARG A 65 22.12 11.00 8.57
CA ARG A 65 23.54 10.77 8.29
C ARG A 65 23.69 10.19 6.89
N VAL A 66 24.31 10.95 5.99
CA VAL A 66 24.51 10.58 4.59
C VAL A 66 26.01 10.40 4.33
N PRO A 67 26.46 9.24 3.84
CA PRO A 67 27.84 9.07 3.39
C PRO A 67 28.10 9.93 2.15
N CYS A 68 29.15 10.75 2.19
CA CYS A 68 29.64 11.46 1.01
C CYS A 68 30.32 10.47 0.06
N PRO A 69 29.86 10.31 -1.20
CA PRO A 69 30.43 9.34 -2.13
C PRO A 69 31.92 9.56 -2.39
N ASP A 70 32.37 10.82 -2.43
CA ASP A 70 33.73 11.17 -2.86
C ASP A 70 34.76 11.11 -1.73
N THR A 71 34.32 11.33 -0.48
CA THR A 71 35.24 11.45 0.67
C THR A 71 35.06 10.36 1.73
N GLY A 72 33.99 9.56 1.63
CA GLY A 72 33.60 8.59 2.66
C GLY A 72 33.18 9.21 4.00
N LYS A 73 33.25 10.55 4.15
CA LYS A 73 32.84 11.24 5.36
C LYS A 73 31.32 11.23 5.48
N VAL A 74 30.82 11.03 6.69
CA VAL A 74 29.40 11.14 6.99
C VAL A 74 29.04 12.60 7.19
N GLN A 75 28.14 13.11 6.35
CA GLN A 75 27.57 14.44 6.46
C GLN A 75 26.17 14.35 7.08
N GLN A 76 25.81 15.35 7.90
CA GLN A 76 24.41 15.53 8.29
C GLN A 76 23.68 16.32 7.21
N GLN A 77 22.55 15.81 6.77
CA GLN A 77 21.70 16.45 5.77
C GLN A 77 20.24 16.41 6.24
N ASP A 78 19.49 17.47 5.96
CA ASP A 78 18.04 17.51 6.18
C ASP A 78 17.34 16.42 5.33
N LEU A 79 16.43 15.65 5.95
CA LEU A 79 15.73 14.55 5.27
C LEU A 79 14.96 15.02 4.03
N ILE A 80 14.31 16.19 4.08
CA ILE A 80 13.50 16.69 2.96
C ILE A 80 14.40 17.12 1.82
N GLU A 81 15.53 17.76 2.13
CA GLU A 81 16.51 18.13 1.09
C GLU A 81 17.17 16.89 0.46
N TYR A 82 17.44 15.87 1.27
CA TYR A 82 17.92 14.59 0.77
C TYR A 82 16.90 13.95 -0.18
N LEU A 83 15.63 13.90 0.20
CA LEU A 83 14.54 13.39 -0.66
C LEU A 83 14.36 14.23 -1.91
N ARG A 84 14.50 15.56 -1.83
CA ARG A 84 14.44 16.45 -3.00
C ARG A 84 15.52 16.11 -4.02
N THR A 85 16.72 15.82 -3.53
CA THR A 85 17.86 15.47 -4.36
C THR A 85 17.73 14.07 -4.96
N LYS A 86 17.30 13.09 -4.16
CA LYS A 86 17.27 11.66 -4.55
C LYS A 86 15.98 11.22 -5.23
N CYS A 87 14.87 11.88 -4.95
CA CYS A 87 13.53 11.56 -5.44
C CYS A 87 12.88 12.82 -6.03
N PRO A 88 13.47 13.44 -7.07
CA PRO A 88 12.94 14.68 -7.64
C PRO A 88 11.52 14.53 -8.19
N SER A 89 11.11 13.30 -8.52
CA SER A 89 9.74 12.95 -8.94
C SER A 89 8.69 13.23 -7.86
N LEU A 90 9.05 13.34 -6.59
CA LEU A 90 8.13 13.70 -5.50
C LEU A 90 7.93 15.21 -5.35
N PHE A 91 8.82 16.03 -5.92
CA PHE A 91 8.83 17.49 -5.73
C PHE A 91 8.56 18.28 -7.01
N ASP A 92 8.69 17.65 -8.16
CA ASP A 92 8.36 18.24 -9.45
C ASP A 92 6.85 18.22 -9.67
N SER A 93 6.19 19.38 -9.61
CA SER A 93 4.73 19.51 -9.75
C SER A 93 4.17 18.97 -11.08
N ASN A 94 5.00 18.81 -12.11
CA ASN A 94 4.58 18.26 -13.40
C ASN A 94 4.68 16.72 -13.42
N ARG A 95 5.52 16.12 -12.57
CA ARG A 95 5.73 14.66 -12.48
C ARG A 95 5.06 14.03 -11.26
N ALA A 96 4.99 14.76 -10.17
CA ALA A 96 4.35 14.40 -8.92
C ALA A 96 2.83 14.57 -9.05
N VAL A 97 2.23 13.83 -9.97
CA VAL A 97 0.81 13.91 -10.28
C VAL A 97 0.20 12.52 -10.26
N TYR A 98 -0.85 12.36 -9.47
CA TYR A 98 -1.69 11.18 -9.55
C TYR A 98 -2.71 11.35 -10.69
N LYS A 99 -2.71 10.39 -11.62
CA LYS A 99 -3.71 10.28 -12.69
C LYS A 99 -4.56 9.05 -12.39
N PRO A 100 -5.81 9.20 -11.92
CA PRO A 100 -6.66 8.05 -11.70
C PRO A 100 -6.92 7.34 -13.03
N THR A 101 -7.07 6.02 -12.99
CA THR A 101 -7.60 5.27 -14.14
C THR A 101 -8.96 5.85 -14.54
N LEU A 102 -9.21 5.97 -15.85
CA LEU A 102 -10.33 6.73 -16.42
C LEU A 102 -11.73 6.41 -15.84
N TRP A 103 -11.94 5.19 -15.33
CA TRP A 103 -13.22 4.75 -14.75
C TRP A 103 -13.18 4.64 -13.21
N MET A 104 -12.06 4.98 -12.56
CA MET A 104 -11.83 4.96 -11.10
C MET A 104 -11.58 6.37 -10.54
N THR A 105 -12.46 7.30 -10.83
CA THR A 105 -12.20 8.74 -10.63
C THR A 105 -12.51 9.25 -9.22
N ASN A 106 -12.94 8.38 -8.31
CA ASN A 106 -13.04 8.66 -6.88
C ASN A 106 -12.54 7.46 -6.05
N GLY A 107 -12.23 7.73 -4.77
CA GLY A 107 -11.67 6.72 -3.86
C GLY A 107 -12.61 5.54 -3.59
N HIS A 108 -13.94 5.74 -3.60
CA HIS A 108 -14.89 4.65 -3.41
C HIS A 108 -14.87 3.66 -4.58
N LEU A 109 -14.80 4.14 -5.82
CA LEU A 109 -14.67 3.29 -7.00
C LEU A 109 -13.33 2.55 -7.00
N GLN A 110 -12.25 3.18 -6.54
CA GLN A 110 -10.94 2.53 -6.39
C GLN A 110 -11.00 1.42 -5.34
N THR A 111 -11.62 1.66 -4.17
CA THR A 111 -11.82 0.63 -3.15
C THR A 111 -12.72 -0.50 -3.65
N ALA A 112 -13.82 -0.19 -4.33
CA ALA A 112 -14.70 -1.20 -4.90
C ALA A 112 -13.98 -2.03 -5.96
N ALA A 113 -13.23 -1.40 -6.86
CA ALA A 113 -12.42 -2.11 -7.85
C ALA A 113 -11.40 -3.03 -7.17
N ALA A 114 -10.69 -2.56 -6.14
CA ALA A 114 -9.76 -3.38 -5.37
C ALA A 114 -10.45 -4.59 -4.69
N ALA A 115 -11.72 -4.46 -4.29
CA ALA A 115 -12.47 -5.52 -3.63
C ALA A 115 -13.15 -6.52 -4.60
N TYR A 116 -13.56 -6.07 -5.79
CA TYR A 116 -14.37 -6.86 -6.72
C TYR A 116 -13.64 -7.32 -7.98
N MET A 117 -12.52 -6.70 -8.35
CA MET A 117 -11.75 -7.12 -9.51
C MET A 117 -10.74 -8.19 -9.12
N ASP A 118 -10.54 -9.13 -10.04
CA ASP A 118 -9.56 -10.17 -9.89
C ASP A 118 -8.18 -9.68 -10.37
N PHE A 119 -7.25 -9.62 -9.42
CA PHE A 119 -5.84 -9.30 -9.65
C PHE A 119 -4.91 -10.48 -9.31
N GLU A 120 -5.47 -11.67 -9.09
CA GLU A 120 -4.72 -12.83 -8.61
C GLU A 120 -3.61 -13.25 -9.57
N HIS A 121 -3.82 -13.07 -10.88
CA HIS A 121 -2.87 -13.48 -11.90
C HIS A 121 -2.01 -12.34 -12.47
N THR A 122 -2.12 -11.12 -11.94
CA THR A 122 -1.36 -9.98 -12.46
C THR A 122 0.14 -10.08 -12.17
N TYR A 123 0.53 -10.59 -10.99
CA TYR A 123 1.92 -10.63 -10.54
C TYR A 123 2.29 -11.98 -9.94
N VAL A 124 2.74 -12.96 -10.72
CA VAL A 124 3.04 -14.31 -10.18
C VAL A 124 4.41 -14.33 -9.48
N ILE A 125 4.39 -14.42 -8.15
CA ILE A 125 5.60 -14.49 -7.31
C ILE A 125 5.80 -15.91 -6.81
N ASP A 126 7.01 -16.44 -6.99
CA ASP A 126 7.42 -17.73 -6.45
C ASP A 126 8.01 -17.54 -5.05
N TYR A 127 7.16 -17.72 -4.04
CA TYR A 127 7.53 -17.58 -2.63
C TYR A 127 8.10 -18.88 -2.05
N GLU A 128 9.17 -18.75 -1.26
CA GLU A 128 9.59 -19.80 -0.33
C GLU A 128 9.01 -19.51 1.05
N ARG A 129 8.07 -20.33 1.50
CA ARG A 129 7.43 -20.19 2.82
C ARG A 129 8.26 -20.83 3.93
N GLU A 130 8.37 -20.12 5.04
CA GLU A 130 8.93 -20.60 6.30
C GLU A 130 7.93 -20.39 7.43
N LEU A 131 7.71 -21.43 8.25
CA LEU A 131 6.83 -21.36 9.41
C LEU A 131 7.66 -21.11 10.67
N LEU A 132 7.27 -20.10 11.45
CA LEU A 132 7.95 -19.75 12.69
C LEU A 132 7.03 -20.05 13.88
N LYS A 133 7.57 -20.76 14.86
CA LYS A 133 6.89 -21.04 16.13
C LYS A 133 7.11 -19.89 17.11
N MET A 134 6.02 -19.42 17.68
CA MET A 134 6.01 -18.37 18.68
C MET A 134 6.07 -18.96 20.10
N PRO A 135 6.54 -18.22 21.12
CA PRO A 135 6.71 -18.74 22.48
C PRO A 135 5.45 -19.30 23.13
N ASP A 136 4.27 -18.81 22.73
CA ASP A 136 2.97 -19.26 23.20
C ASP A 136 2.46 -20.52 22.45
N GLY A 137 3.31 -21.15 21.64
CA GLY A 137 2.98 -22.32 20.84
C GLY A 137 2.31 -22.00 19.49
N GLY A 138 1.99 -20.72 19.24
CA GLY A 138 1.37 -20.30 17.99
C GLY A 138 2.34 -20.29 16.81
N THR A 139 1.79 -20.01 15.63
CA THR A 139 2.53 -20.07 14.37
C THR A 139 2.24 -18.84 13.52
N VAL A 140 3.30 -18.24 13.01
CA VAL A 140 3.25 -17.26 11.91
C VAL A 140 3.99 -17.84 10.72
N SER A 141 3.78 -17.27 9.53
CA SER A 141 4.60 -17.63 8.36
C SER A 141 5.28 -16.40 7.78
N ILE A 142 6.42 -16.63 7.15
CA ILE A 142 7.10 -15.64 6.33
C ILE A 142 7.34 -16.20 4.94
N ASP A 143 7.13 -15.37 3.93
CA ASP A 143 7.25 -15.76 2.53
C ASP A 143 8.39 -14.97 1.87
N TRP A 144 9.43 -15.68 1.45
CA TRP A 144 10.65 -15.12 0.88
C TRP A 144 10.55 -15.00 -0.64
N ALA A 145 10.95 -13.86 -1.19
CA ALA A 145 11.07 -13.63 -2.62
C ALA A 145 12.31 -12.77 -2.95
N PRO A 146 13.26 -13.26 -3.78
CA PRO A 146 13.30 -14.60 -4.35
C PRO A 146 13.54 -15.67 -3.27
N SER A 147 13.27 -16.94 -3.60
CA SER A 147 13.58 -18.08 -2.72
C SER A 147 15.09 -18.21 -2.46
N PHE A 148 15.47 -18.80 -1.32
CA PHE A 148 16.86 -19.06 -0.99
C PHE A 148 17.50 -20.10 -1.92
N LYS A 149 16.68 -20.99 -2.48
CA LYS A 149 17.13 -21.94 -3.52
C LYS A 149 17.57 -21.24 -4.80
N LYS A 150 16.82 -20.23 -5.25
CA LYS A 150 17.17 -19.45 -6.43
C LYS A 150 18.29 -18.46 -6.15
N MET A 151 18.32 -17.94 -4.93
CA MET A 151 19.21 -16.86 -4.56
C MET A 151 19.63 -17.02 -3.10
N PRO A 152 20.87 -17.46 -2.83
CA PRO A 152 21.37 -17.65 -1.47
C PRO A 152 21.34 -16.37 -0.63
N ALA A 153 21.56 -16.55 0.68
CA ALA A 153 21.73 -15.44 1.61
C ALA A 153 22.97 -14.60 1.26
N ASP A 154 22.82 -13.28 1.26
CA ASP A 154 23.87 -12.31 1.01
C ASP A 154 23.55 -10.98 1.74
N ASP A 155 24.27 -9.90 1.40
CA ASP A 155 24.20 -8.59 2.05
C ASP A 155 23.22 -7.62 1.38
N ARG A 156 22.47 -8.07 0.37
CA ARG A 156 21.53 -7.22 -0.35
C ARG A 156 20.48 -6.61 0.60
N PRO A 157 19.98 -5.40 0.32
CA PRO A 157 18.87 -4.86 1.09
C PRO A 157 17.67 -5.81 1.08
N THR A 158 17.01 -5.93 2.22
CA THR A 158 15.82 -6.76 2.39
C THR A 158 14.65 -5.92 2.87
N LEU A 159 13.53 -5.97 2.16
CA LEU A 159 12.28 -5.29 2.45
C LEU A 159 11.30 -6.25 3.15
N VAL A 160 10.98 -5.95 4.42
CA VAL A 160 9.98 -6.68 5.21
C VAL A 160 8.60 -6.05 4.99
N LEU A 161 7.68 -6.84 4.46
CA LEU A 161 6.33 -6.39 4.09
C LEU A 161 5.29 -6.87 5.10
N LEU A 162 4.40 -5.99 5.53
CA LEU A 162 3.29 -6.29 6.42
C LEU A 162 1.95 -6.06 5.71
N HIS A 163 1.14 -7.11 5.60
CA HIS A 163 -0.18 -7.05 4.98
C HIS A 163 -1.23 -6.37 5.86
N GLY A 164 -2.38 -6.03 5.26
CA GLY A 164 -3.54 -5.48 5.97
C GLY A 164 -4.37 -6.51 6.72
N LEU A 165 -5.57 -6.13 7.20
CA LEU A 165 -6.47 -7.06 7.88
C LEU A 165 -6.85 -8.23 6.95
N THR A 166 -6.81 -9.45 7.48
CA THR A 166 -7.14 -10.74 6.81
C THR A 166 -6.32 -11.12 5.57
N GLY A 167 -5.30 -10.32 5.21
CA GLY A 167 -4.55 -10.51 3.97
C GLY A 167 -3.36 -11.46 4.07
N GLY A 168 -2.34 -11.25 3.23
CA GLY A 168 -1.14 -12.05 3.19
C GLY A 168 -0.24 -11.77 1.99
N SER A 169 0.75 -12.62 1.77
CA SER A 169 1.63 -12.58 0.60
C SER A 169 0.93 -12.75 -0.76
N HIS A 170 -0.27 -13.31 -0.78
CA HIS A 170 -1.08 -13.53 -1.98
C HIS A 170 -1.73 -12.23 -2.51
N GLU A 171 -1.77 -11.18 -1.68
CA GLU A 171 -2.39 -9.90 -2.00
C GLU A 171 -1.72 -9.22 -3.20
N SER A 172 -2.53 -8.67 -4.11
CA SER A 172 -2.04 -8.09 -5.37
C SER A 172 -1.10 -6.90 -5.16
N TYR A 173 -1.40 -6.04 -4.18
CA TYR A 173 -0.54 -4.89 -3.84
C TYR A 173 0.80 -5.32 -3.24
N ILE A 174 0.83 -6.40 -2.44
CA ILE A 174 2.07 -6.99 -1.94
C ILE A 174 2.88 -7.55 -3.11
N ARG A 175 2.25 -8.37 -3.98
CA ARG A 175 2.92 -9.01 -5.12
C ARG A 175 3.45 -8.00 -6.13
N ALA A 176 2.71 -6.92 -6.39
CA ALA A 176 3.15 -5.82 -7.26
C ALA A 176 4.43 -5.14 -6.72
N LEU A 177 4.49 -4.90 -5.40
CA LEU A 177 5.66 -4.32 -4.77
C LEU A 177 6.83 -5.31 -4.77
N VAL A 178 6.58 -6.57 -4.44
CA VAL A 178 7.62 -7.63 -4.47
C VAL A 178 8.22 -7.77 -5.86
N GLU A 179 7.40 -7.88 -6.91
CA GLU A 179 7.84 -7.95 -8.31
C GLU A 179 8.76 -6.78 -8.65
N THR A 180 8.31 -5.56 -8.35
CA THR A 180 9.05 -4.32 -8.66
C THR A 180 10.39 -4.29 -7.91
N MET A 181 10.39 -4.58 -6.61
CA MET A 181 11.59 -4.53 -5.77
C MET A 181 12.61 -5.62 -6.16
N ASN A 182 12.13 -6.83 -6.44
CA ASN A 182 12.99 -7.93 -6.89
C ASN A 182 13.56 -7.66 -8.29
N ARG A 183 12.70 -7.33 -9.27
CA ARG A 183 13.08 -7.20 -10.69
C ARG A 183 13.87 -5.93 -10.98
N ASP A 184 13.39 -4.79 -10.50
CA ASP A 184 13.90 -3.48 -10.92
C ASP A 184 15.00 -2.95 -9.99
N TYR A 185 15.04 -3.42 -8.73
CA TYR A 185 15.97 -2.93 -7.71
C TYR A 185 16.87 -4.01 -7.09
N GLY A 186 16.65 -5.29 -7.40
CA GLY A 186 17.44 -6.40 -6.84
C GLY A 186 17.30 -6.59 -5.34
N VAL A 187 16.31 -5.97 -4.71
CA VAL A 187 16.03 -6.01 -3.27
C VAL A 187 15.28 -7.30 -2.96
N ARG A 188 15.70 -8.02 -1.90
CA ARG A 188 14.96 -9.18 -1.41
C ARG A 188 13.73 -8.72 -0.67
N CYS A 189 12.61 -9.42 -0.83
CA CYS A 189 11.41 -9.18 -0.07
C CYS A 189 11.11 -10.37 0.84
N VAL A 190 10.57 -10.08 2.01
CA VAL A 190 10.00 -11.07 2.91
C VAL A 190 8.66 -10.56 3.40
N VAL A 191 7.61 -11.31 3.14
CA VAL A 191 6.26 -10.95 3.59
C VAL A 191 6.01 -11.63 4.92
N PHE A 192 5.74 -10.84 5.96
CA PHE A 192 5.26 -11.35 7.24
C PHE A 192 3.77 -11.62 7.15
N ASN A 193 3.37 -12.90 7.26
CA ASN A 193 1.99 -13.30 7.38
C ASN A 193 1.65 -13.54 8.85
N ALA A 194 0.69 -12.78 9.35
CA ALA A 194 0.23 -12.88 10.72
C ALA A 194 -0.45 -14.23 11.00
N ARG A 195 -0.71 -14.50 12.29
CA ARG A 195 -1.42 -15.70 12.74
C ARG A 195 -2.77 -15.82 12.02
N ALA A 196 -3.13 -17.05 11.64
CA ALA A 196 -4.36 -17.37 10.89
C ALA A 196 -4.50 -16.70 9.50
N CYS A 197 -3.44 -16.10 8.96
CA CYS A 197 -3.45 -15.41 7.66
C CYS A 197 -2.63 -16.15 6.60
N ALA A 198 -2.94 -15.89 5.33
CA ALA A 198 -2.26 -16.49 4.18
C ALA A 198 -2.16 -18.04 4.23
N ASN A 199 -3.19 -18.74 4.71
CA ASN A 199 -3.17 -20.20 4.94
C ASN A 199 -2.17 -20.67 6.02
N THR A 200 -1.81 -19.81 6.97
CA THR A 200 -1.06 -20.18 8.17
C THR A 200 -2.03 -20.70 9.22
N GLU A 201 -1.79 -21.90 9.75
CA GLU A 201 -2.67 -22.51 10.75
C GLU A 201 -2.68 -21.74 12.07
N LEU A 202 -3.88 -21.55 12.63
CA LEU A 202 -4.05 -21.01 13.98
C LEU A 202 -3.79 -22.10 15.02
N THR A 203 -2.67 -22.00 15.72
CA THR A 203 -2.16 -23.04 16.64
C THR A 203 -2.12 -22.60 18.10
N SER A 204 -2.60 -21.39 18.39
CA SER A 204 -2.69 -20.78 19.72
C SER A 204 -3.97 -19.94 19.84
N PRO A 205 -4.47 -19.65 21.05
CA PRO A 205 -5.58 -18.72 21.25
C PRO A 205 -5.25 -17.26 20.86
N GLN A 206 -3.97 -16.90 20.79
CA GLN A 206 -3.52 -15.57 20.41
C GLN A 206 -3.72 -15.32 18.90
N LEU A 207 -4.38 -14.19 18.59
CA LEU A 207 -4.52 -13.63 17.24
C LEU A 207 -3.58 -12.43 17.07
N TYR A 208 -3.71 -11.70 15.95
CA TYR A 208 -2.99 -10.46 15.72
C TYR A 208 -3.94 -9.26 15.72
N CYS A 209 -3.42 -8.09 16.08
CA CYS A 209 -4.11 -6.81 15.99
C CYS A 209 -3.07 -5.69 15.81
N GLY A 210 -3.53 -4.46 15.61
CA GLY A 210 -2.65 -3.32 15.32
C GLY A 210 -1.64 -3.01 16.42
N SER A 211 -1.89 -3.45 17.66
CA SER A 211 -1.01 -3.25 18.81
C SER A 211 -0.16 -4.49 19.16
N TRP A 212 -0.30 -5.60 18.43
CA TRP A 212 0.46 -6.81 18.71
C TRP A 212 1.77 -6.81 17.93
N THR A 213 2.87 -6.47 18.60
CA THR A 213 4.20 -6.28 17.97
C THR A 213 5.16 -7.45 18.20
N ASP A 214 4.85 -8.35 19.14
CA ASP A 214 5.75 -9.43 19.56
C ASP A 214 6.07 -10.43 18.44
N ASP A 215 5.07 -10.78 17.63
CA ASP A 215 5.29 -11.67 16.48
C ASP A 215 6.26 -11.04 15.47
N LEU A 216 6.07 -9.75 15.15
CA LEU A 216 6.98 -9.02 14.25
C LEU A 216 8.39 -8.95 14.84
N ARG A 217 8.52 -8.68 16.15
CA ARG A 217 9.80 -8.63 16.85
C ARG A 217 10.57 -9.94 16.74
N LEU A 218 9.90 -11.08 16.87
CA LEU A 218 10.50 -12.40 16.70
C LEU A 218 10.87 -12.69 15.25
N VAL A 219 9.99 -12.33 14.30
CA VAL A 219 10.23 -12.45 12.87
C VAL A 219 11.44 -11.63 12.43
N VAL A 220 11.57 -10.38 12.89
CA VAL A 220 12.70 -9.51 12.57
C VAL A 220 14.01 -10.10 13.11
N LYS A 221 14.02 -10.61 14.35
CA LYS A 221 15.19 -11.30 14.91
C LYS A 221 15.57 -12.53 14.09
N HIS A 222 14.60 -13.32 13.66
CA HIS A 222 14.82 -14.47 12.78
C HIS A 222 15.44 -14.05 11.43
N ILE A 223 14.91 -12.99 10.81
CA ILE A 223 15.44 -12.44 9.55
C ILE A 223 16.89 -11.97 9.73
N GLN A 224 17.21 -11.25 10.82
CA GLN A 224 18.58 -10.81 11.10
C GLN A 224 19.54 -11.98 11.32
N ALA A 225 19.09 -13.05 11.99
CA ALA A 225 19.92 -14.24 12.16
C ALA A 225 20.21 -14.94 10.81
N LYS A 226 19.22 -14.96 9.91
CA LYS A 226 19.33 -15.58 8.58
C LYS A 226 20.13 -14.71 7.59
N LEU A 227 20.05 -13.39 7.72
CA LEU A 227 20.67 -12.39 6.86
C LEU A 227 21.48 -11.36 7.69
N PRO A 228 22.58 -11.75 8.34
CA PRO A 228 23.26 -10.93 9.35
C PRO A 228 23.85 -9.62 8.82
N ASN A 229 24.17 -9.55 7.53
CA ASN A 229 24.78 -8.38 6.90
C ASN A 229 23.79 -7.52 6.10
N ALA A 230 22.57 -8.03 5.87
CA ALA A 230 21.58 -7.35 5.05
C ALA A 230 21.01 -6.11 5.77
N LYS A 231 20.86 -5.01 5.03
CA LYS A 231 20.14 -3.84 5.52
C LYS A 231 18.64 -4.08 5.42
N LEU A 232 17.94 -3.99 6.55
CA LEU A 232 16.50 -4.22 6.60
C LEU A 232 15.73 -2.90 6.42
N MET A 233 14.77 -2.90 5.51
CA MET A 233 13.75 -1.87 5.38
C MET A 233 12.38 -2.50 5.60
N SER A 234 11.35 -1.71 5.86
CA SER A 234 9.99 -2.24 6.01
C SER A 234 8.95 -1.41 5.26
N CYS A 235 7.85 -2.06 4.89
CA CYS A 235 6.66 -1.38 4.38
C CYS A 235 5.41 -2.07 4.93
N GLY A 236 4.56 -1.30 5.61
CA GLY A 236 3.29 -1.76 6.13
C GLY A 236 2.11 -1.21 5.34
N PHE A 237 1.04 -2.00 5.24
CA PHE A 237 -0.20 -1.57 4.62
C PHE A 237 -1.37 -1.69 5.60
N SER A 238 -2.17 -0.64 5.74
CA SER A 238 -3.40 -0.67 6.56
C SER A 238 -3.11 -1.15 8.00
N LEU A 239 -3.69 -2.26 8.46
CA LEU A 239 -3.40 -2.81 9.79
C LEU A 239 -1.91 -3.14 9.99
N GLY A 240 -1.21 -3.58 8.95
CA GLY A 240 0.23 -3.82 8.97
C GLY A 240 1.04 -2.55 9.25
N SER A 241 0.54 -1.38 8.83
CA SER A 241 1.14 -0.10 9.16
C SER A 241 1.07 0.21 10.65
N ASN A 242 -0.07 -0.07 11.30
CA ASN A 242 -0.22 0.13 12.74
C ASN A 242 0.75 -0.76 13.53
N ILE A 243 0.86 -2.03 13.14
CA ILE A 243 1.81 -2.97 13.76
C ILE A 243 3.24 -2.47 13.59
N LEU A 244 3.61 -2.07 12.36
CA LEU A 244 4.95 -1.59 12.05
C LEU A 244 5.30 -0.32 12.83
N MET A 245 4.40 0.67 12.87
CA MET A 245 4.63 1.93 13.56
C MET A 245 4.73 1.75 15.08
N ASN A 246 3.86 0.91 15.67
CA ASN A 246 3.95 0.58 17.09
C ASN A 246 5.26 -0.14 17.42
N TYR A 247 5.64 -1.13 16.61
CA TYR A 247 6.91 -1.84 16.78
C TYR A 247 8.11 -0.88 16.73
N MET A 248 8.16 0.01 15.74
CA MET A 248 9.27 0.98 15.64
C MET A 248 9.27 1.97 16.81
N GLY A 249 8.10 2.39 17.27
CA GLY A 249 7.96 3.24 18.45
C GLY A 249 8.46 2.57 19.74
N GLU A 250 8.19 1.27 19.90
CA GLU A 250 8.63 0.47 21.03
C GLU A 250 10.14 0.16 21.00
N GLU A 251 10.68 -0.17 19.82
CA GLU A 251 12.11 -0.47 19.68
C GLU A 251 13.00 0.78 19.72
N GLY A 252 12.50 1.93 19.25
CA GLY A 252 13.26 3.18 19.20
C GLY A 252 14.62 3.01 18.51
N ASP A 253 15.70 3.39 19.19
CA ASP A 253 17.07 3.28 18.68
C ASP A 253 17.53 1.83 18.44
N LYS A 254 16.83 0.83 19.01
CA LYS A 254 17.13 -0.59 18.81
C LYS A 254 16.44 -1.17 17.57
N CYS A 255 15.62 -0.38 16.88
CA CYS A 255 14.90 -0.83 15.71
C CYS A 255 15.89 -1.33 14.64
N ALA A 256 15.66 -2.54 14.15
CA ALA A 256 16.51 -3.17 13.13
C ALA A 256 16.36 -2.52 11.74
N PHE A 257 15.27 -1.79 11.50
CA PHE A 257 15.00 -1.19 10.20
C PHE A 257 15.77 0.10 10.02
N ILE A 258 16.47 0.23 8.90
CA ILE A 258 17.15 1.47 8.49
C ILE A 258 16.20 2.48 7.83
N GLY A 259 14.99 2.04 7.51
CA GLY A 259 13.94 2.85 6.90
C GLY A 259 12.62 2.09 6.83
N ALA A 260 11.50 2.81 6.88
CA ALA A 260 10.17 2.24 6.88
C ALA A 260 9.19 3.11 6.10
N MET A 261 8.19 2.48 5.48
CA MET A 261 7.08 3.12 4.79
C MET A 261 5.74 2.59 5.29
N SER A 262 4.72 3.43 5.28
CA SER A 262 3.33 3.11 5.64
C SER A 262 2.36 3.80 4.69
#